data_AF-A0A496C5A9-F1
#
_entry.id   AF-A0A496C5A9-F1
#
_cell.length_a   1.000
_cell.length_b   1.000
_cell.length_c   1.000
_cell.angle_alpha   90.00
_cell.angle_beta   90.00
_cell.angle_gamma   90.00
#
_symmetry.space_group_name_H-M   'P 1'
#
loop_
_entity.id
_entity.type
_entity.pdbx_description
1 polymer ?
#
loop_
_entity_poly.entity_id
_entity_poly.type
_entity_poly.pdbx_seq_one_letter_code
_entity_poly.pdbx_strand_id
1 'polypeptide(L)'
;MATEKRDYKALCEAPFGMESGYEVNFKVLVYTEEKVVECPVFKVMRAKDACKVRKQGRWYWGITCMDEATGEEEWVDYNNCVSLEDWAVLDRLLKRKFGWMELMDPGLVYETRIRAKAQLREGE
;
A
#
# COMPACT_ATOMS: atom_id res chain seq x y z
N MET A 1 -20.38 -13.87 -9.39
CA MET A 1 -20.14 -12.55 -9.99
C MET A 1 -18.74 -12.57 -10.58
N ALA A 2 -18.59 -12.29 -11.87
CA ALA A 2 -17.26 -12.17 -12.47
C ALA A 2 -16.54 -11.01 -11.78
N THR A 3 -15.41 -11.29 -11.12
CA THR A 3 -14.56 -10.25 -10.55
C THR A 3 -14.01 -9.45 -11.73
N GLU A 4 -14.48 -8.22 -11.92
CA GLU A 4 -13.91 -7.33 -12.93
C GLU A 4 -12.38 -7.26 -12.76
N LYS A 5 -11.68 -7.48 -13.87
CA LYS A 5 -10.22 -7.42 -13.87
C LYS A 5 -9.82 -5.97 -13.63
N ARG A 6 -9.18 -5.72 -12.49
CA ARG A 6 -8.69 -4.39 -12.12
C ARG A 6 -7.69 -3.88 -13.14
N ASP A 7 -7.90 -2.64 -13.57
CA ASP A 7 -6.93 -1.92 -14.38
C ASP A 7 -5.85 -1.31 -13.48
N TYR A 8 -4.83 -2.11 -13.15
CA TYR A 8 -3.72 -1.66 -12.32
C TYR A 8 -2.93 -0.50 -12.93
N LYS A 9 -2.97 -0.30 -14.26
CA LYS A 9 -2.32 0.86 -14.87
C LYS A 9 -3.03 2.13 -14.42
N ALA A 10 -4.33 2.22 -14.69
CA ALA A 10 -5.14 3.39 -14.33
C ALA A 10 -5.12 3.63 -12.82
N LEU A 11 -5.15 2.56 -12.01
CA LEU A 11 -5.08 2.65 -10.56
C LEU A 11 -3.73 3.19 -10.04
N CYS A 12 -2.60 2.82 -10.66
CA CYS A 12 -1.30 3.38 -10.32
C CYS A 12 -1.15 4.83 -10.78
N GLU A 13 -1.70 5.20 -11.94
CA GLU A 13 -1.60 6.55 -12.52
C GLU A 13 -2.54 7.56 -11.83
N ALA A 14 -3.70 7.12 -11.33
CA ALA A 14 -4.73 7.99 -10.75
C ALA A 14 -4.23 8.93 -9.63
N PRO A 15 -3.39 8.50 -8.66
CA PRO A 15 -2.83 9.40 -7.65
C PRO A 15 -1.93 10.51 -8.22
N PHE A 16 -1.33 10.30 -9.39
CA PHE A 16 -0.39 11.25 -10.02
C PHE A 16 -1.03 12.11 -11.11
N GLY A 17 -2.18 11.70 -11.65
CA GLY A 17 -2.93 12.46 -12.66
C GLY A 17 -3.80 13.60 -12.10
N MET A 18 -3.87 13.79 -10.77
CA MET A 18 -4.62 14.89 -10.17
C MET A 18 -3.83 16.20 -10.31
N GLU A 19 -4.33 17.13 -11.12
CA GLU A 19 -3.77 18.47 -11.24
C GLU A 19 -3.78 19.20 -9.88
N SER A 20 -2.58 19.51 -9.37
CA SER A 20 -2.28 20.63 -8.45
C SER A 20 -2.54 20.51 -6.93
N GLY A 21 -2.93 19.36 -6.37
CA GLY A 21 -3.10 19.20 -4.91
C GLY A 21 -2.00 18.43 -4.18
N TYR A 22 -1.47 17.39 -4.84
CA TYR A 22 -0.29 16.67 -4.39
C TYR A 22 0.89 17.23 -5.18
N GLU A 23 1.80 17.95 -4.52
CA GLU A 23 3.15 18.05 -5.08
C GLU A 23 3.58 16.62 -5.40
N VAL A 24 3.94 16.36 -6.66
CA VAL A 24 4.53 15.08 -7.12
C VAL A 24 5.46 14.65 -5.99
N ASN A 25 5.14 13.54 -5.29
CA ASN A 25 5.68 13.12 -3.97
C ASN A 25 4.72 13.23 -2.75
N PHE A 26 3.73 12.33 -2.63
CA PHE A 26 2.88 12.21 -1.43
C PHE A 26 3.30 11.06 -0.50
N LYS A 27 2.95 11.14 0.78
CA LYS A 27 3.20 10.02 1.73
C LYS A 27 2.23 8.87 1.47
N VAL A 28 2.77 7.67 1.33
CA VAL A 28 2.05 6.41 1.16
C VAL A 28 2.47 5.45 2.27
N LEU A 29 1.50 4.71 2.81
CA LEU A 29 1.79 3.63 3.74
C LEU A 29 1.99 2.35 2.92
N VAL A 30 3.13 1.68 3.13
CA VAL A 30 3.55 0.48 2.41
C VAL A 30 3.61 -0.69 3.37
N TYR A 31 3.04 -1.82 2.97
CA TYR A 31 3.25 -3.10 3.63
C TYR A 31 4.61 -3.68 3.23
N THR A 32 5.48 -3.93 4.21
CA THR A 32 6.87 -4.38 3.98
C THR A 32 6.99 -5.86 3.61
N GLU A 33 5.87 -6.57 3.52
CA GLU A 33 5.82 -8.04 3.40
C GLU A 33 6.29 -8.80 4.63
N GLU A 34 6.66 -8.09 5.70
CA GLU A 34 7.05 -8.67 6.98
C GLU A 34 5.88 -8.72 7.96
N LYS A 35 6.09 -9.44 9.07
CA LYS A 35 5.13 -9.54 10.17
C LYS A 35 5.86 -9.62 11.51
N VAL A 36 5.31 -8.96 12.54
CA VAL A 36 5.82 -9.01 13.91
C VAL A 36 4.68 -9.46 14.82
N VAL A 37 4.91 -10.56 15.55
CA VAL A 37 3.87 -11.20 16.39
C VAL A 37 2.55 -11.34 15.59
N GLU A 38 2.68 -11.83 14.35
CA GLU A 38 1.58 -12.04 13.39
C GLU A 38 0.84 -10.78 12.89
N CYS A 39 1.23 -9.58 13.30
CA CYS A 39 0.69 -8.32 12.77
C CYS A 39 1.51 -7.85 11.54
N PRO A 40 0.87 -7.26 10.52
CA PRO A 40 1.58 -6.70 9.38
C PRO A 40 2.49 -5.54 9.81
N VAL A 41 3.70 -5.51 9.26
CA VAL A 41 4.61 -4.37 9.41
C VAL A 41 4.40 -3.42 8.25
N PHE A 42 4.23 -2.14 8.58
CA PHE A 42 4.10 -1.07 7.60
C PHE A 42 5.25 -0.07 7.72
N LYS A 43 5.47 0.65 6.62
CA LYS A 43 6.47 1.70 6.51
C LYS A 43 5.87 2.88 5.75
N VAL A 44 6.14 4.10 6.20
CA VAL A 44 5.76 5.30 5.47
C VAL A 44 6.83 5.63 4.44
N MET A 45 6.41 5.87 3.20
CA MET A 45 7.32 6.22 2.10
C MET A 45 6.73 7.38 1.29
N ARG A 46 7.56 8.01 0.46
CA ARG A 46 7.16 9.08 -0.45
C ARG A 46 6.96 8.52 -1.86
N ALA A 47 5.73 8.48 -2.34
CA ALA A 47 5.35 7.98 -3.66
C ALA A 47 5.80 8.94 -4.77
N LYS A 48 6.68 8.49 -5.67
CA LYS A 48 7.35 9.31 -6.69
C LYS A 48 6.66 9.23 -8.04
N ASP A 49 6.38 8.01 -8.50
CA ASP A 49 5.80 7.78 -9.83
C ASP A 49 5.15 6.38 -9.95
N ALA A 50 4.25 6.24 -10.92
CA ALA A 50 3.67 4.97 -11.33
C ALA A 50 4.58 4.25 -12.33
N CYS A 51 5.04 3.05 -11.98
CA CYS A 51 5.98 2.32 -12.82
C CYS A 51 5.60 0.84 -12.99
N LYS A 52 5.87 0.30 -14.19
CA LYS A 52 5.66 -1.10 -14.53
C LYS A 52 7.01 -1.81 -14.60
N VAL A 53 7.15 -2.90 -13.83
CA VAL A 53 8.37 -3.72 -13.81
C VAL A 53 8.10 -5.15 -14.23
N ARG A 54 9.15 -5.84 -14.71
CA ARG A 54 9.07 -7.25 -15.08
C ARG A 54 9.66 -8.11 -13.97
N LYS A 55 8.87 -8.99 -13.37
CA LYS A 55 9.31 -9.98 -12.36
C LYS A 55 8.92 -11.38 -12.83
N GLN A 56 9.86 -12.33 -12.80
CA GLN A 56 9.63 -13.73 -13.20
C GLN A 56 8.89 -13.88 -14.54
N GLY A 57 9.27 -13.05 -15.53
CA GLY A 57 8.67 -13.05 -16.87
C GLY A 57 7.31 -12.37 -17.01
N ARG A 58 6.65 -11.99 -15.91
CA ARG A 58 5.36 -11.28 -15.88
C ARG A 58 5.55 -9.80 -15.58
N TRP A 59 4.64 -8.98 -16.09
CA TRP A 59 4.64 -7.54 -15.81
C TRP A 59 3.73 -7.21 -14.63
N TYR A 60 4.22 -6.34 -13.75
CA TYR A 60 3.49 -5.85 -12.59
C TYR A 60 3.51 -4.33 -12.59
N TRP A 61 2.39 -3.74 -12.18
CA TRP A 61 2.24 -2.30 -11.96
C TRP A 61 2.39 -2.00 -10.48
N GLY A 62 3.06 -0.89 -10.19
CA GLY A 62 3.35 -0.47 -8.83
C GLY A 62 3.76 0.98 -8.80
N ILE A 63 4.31 1.38 -7.67
CA ILE A 63 4.72 2.75 -7.41
C ILE A 63 6.20 2.73 -7.01
N THR A 64 6.98 3.62 -7.61
CA THR A 64 8.33 3.91 -7.10
C THR A 64 8.16 4.78 -5.87
N CYS A 65 8.69 4.32 -4.75
CA CYS A 65 8.61 4.98 -3.45
C CYS A 65 10.02 5.29 -2.96
N MET A 66 10.19 6.43 -2.31
CA MET A 66 11.44 6.81 -1.64
C MET A 66 11.26 6.71 -0.13
N ASP A 67 12.17 6.03 0.54
CA ASP A 67 12.28 6.08 1.99
C ASP A 67 12.94 7.40 2.40
N GLU A 68 12.25 8.23 3.17
CA GLU A 68 12.80 9.51 3.64
C GLU A 68 13.91 9.32 4.69
N ALA A 69 13.95 8.18 5.40
CA ALA A 69 14.96 7.91 6.42
C ALA A 69 16.31 7.52 5.82
N THR A 70 16.32 6.70 4.77
CA THR A 70 17.55 6.22 4.12
C THR A 70 17.89 6.98 2.83
N GLY A 71 16.90 7.64 2.22
CA GLY A 71 17.03 8.26 0.90
C GLY A 71 16.98 7.25 -0.26
N GLU A 72 16.73 5.97 0.02
CA GLU A 72 16.69 4.92 -1.00
C GLU A 72 15.34 4.88 -1.72
N GLU A 73 15.39 4.64 -3.04
CA GLU A 73 14.20 4.43 -3.86
C GLU A 73 13.98 2.94 -4.13
N GLU A 74 12.74 2.49 -3.97
CA GLU A 74 12.33 1.13 -4.25
C GLU A 74 11.02 1.08 -5.03
N TRP A 75 10.86 0.04 -5.84
CA TRP A 75 9.58 -0.24 -6.48
C TRP A 75 8.71 -1.10 -5.57
N VAL A 76 7.49 -0.64 -5.31
CA VAL A 76 6.51 -1.29 -4.45
C VAL A 76 5.32 -1.75 -5.28
N ASP A 77 4.89 -3.00 -5.10
CA ASP A 77 3.67 -3.51 -5.76
C ASP A 77 2.45 -2.68 -5.35
N TYR A 78 1.56 -2.40 -6.30
CA TYR A 78 0.36 -1.62 -6.03
C TYR A 78 -0.45 -2.16 -4.83
N ASN A 79 -0.53 -3.48 -4.69
CA ASN A 79 -1.30 -4.12 -3.62
C ASN A 79 -0.63 -4.03 -2.24
N ASN A 80 0.61 -3.57 -2.18
CA ASN A 80 1.32 -3.30 -0.93
C ASN A 80 1.27 -1.81 -0.56
N CYS A 81 0.80 -0.92 -1.45
CA CYS A 81 0.56 0.50 -1.15
C CYS A 81 -0.79 0.67 -0.43
N VAL A 82 -0.83 0.33 0.85
CA VAL A 82 -2.08 0.07 1.60
C VAL A 82 -2.95 1.31 1.88
N SER A 83 -2.38 2.52 1.80
CA SER A 83 -3.14 3.76 1.98
C SER A 83 -3.87 4.25 0.73
N LEU A 84 -3.68 3.61 -0.43
CA LEU A 84 -4.37 4.00 -1.67
C LEU A 84 -5.84 3.56 -1.68
N GLU A 85 -6.60 4.15 -2.62
CA GLU A 85 -8.05 3.91 -2.80
C GLU A 85 -8.84 4.11 -1.49
N ASP A 86 -8.55 5.16 -0.72
CA ASP A 86 -9.18 5.42 0.58
C ASP A 86 -9.14 4.17 1.50
N TRP A 87 -7.95 3.60 1.67
CA TRP A 87 -7.70 2.41 2.49
C TRP A 87 -8.31 1.10 1.96
N ALA A 88 -8.94 1.09 0.79
CA ALA A 88 -9.47 -0.13 0.20
C ALA A 88 -8.36 -1.14 -0.16
N VAL A 89 -7.13 -0.69 -0.42
CA VAL A 89 -5.98 -1.61 -0.57
C VAL A 89 -5.68 -2.33 0.74
N LEU A 90 -5.63 -1.61 1.88
CA LEU A 90 -5.45 -2.20 3.20
C LEU A 90 -6.51 -3.26 3.51
N ASP A 91 -7.78 -2.97 3.26
CA ASP A 91 -8.87 -3.90 3.55
C ASP A 91 -8.72 -5.22 2.79
N ARG A 92 -8.28 -5.15 1.52
CA ARG A 92 -8.04 -6.35 0.72
C ARG A 92 -6.80 -7.10 1.16
N LEU A 93 -5.75 -6.38 1.56
CA LEU A 93 -4.55 -6.99 2.14
C LEU A 93 -4.91 -7.78 3.40
N LEU A 94 -5.65 -7.15 4.32
CA LEU A 94 -6.09 -7.77 5.57
C LEU A 94 -6.97 -8.98 5.29
N LYS A 95 -7.99 -8.85 4.42
CA LYS A 95 -8.85 -9.98 4.06
C LYS A 95 -8.09 -11.15 3.43
N ARG A 96 -7.09 -10.87 2.57
CA ARG A 96 -6.36 -11.89 1.81
C ARG A 96 -5.26 -12.57 2.61
N LYS A 97 -4.42 -11.80 3.31
CA LYS A 97 -3.23 -12.30 4.01
C LYS A 97 -3.46 -12.49 5.51
N PHE A 98 -4.41 -11.76 6.09
CA PHE A 98 -4.67 -11.69 7.52
C PHE A 98 -6.14 -11.97 7.87
N GLY A 99 -6.89 -12.63 6.98
CA GLY A 99 -8.33 -12.89 7.20
C GLY A 99 -8.60 -13.77 8.42
N TRP A 100 -7.60 -14.53 8.85
CA TRP A 100 -7.64 -15.30 10.10
C TRP A 100 -7.72 -14.39 11.34
N MET A 101 -7.19 -13.15 11.31
CA MET A 101 -7.29 -12.21 12.43
C MET A 101 -8.75 -11.89 12.74
N GLU A 102 -9.57 -11.70 11.69
CA GLU A 102 -11.01 -11.44 11.85
C GLU A 102 -11.75 -12.64 12.48
N LEU A 103 -11.27 -13.86 12.23
CA LEU A 103 -11.85 -15.08 12.81
C LEU A 103 -11.44 -15.29 14.27
N MET A 104 -10.24 -14.86 14.66
CA MET A 104 -9.72 -15.02 16.02
C MET A 104 -10.18 -13.89 16.94
N ASP A 105 -10.04 -12.65 16.49
CA ASP A 105 -10.44 -11.46 17.20
C ASP A 105 -10.66 -10.29 16.21
N PRO A 106 -11.92 -9.93 15.92
CA PRO A 106 -12.25 -8.77 15.08
C PRO A 106 -11.61 -7.46 15.57
N GLY A 107 -11.33 -7.34 16.87
CA GLY A 107 -10.62 -6.21 17.47
C GLY A 107 -9.23 -6.00 16.88
N LEU A 108 -8.52 -7.07 16.54
CA LEU A 108 -7.17 -6.97 15.95
C LEU A 108 -7.19 -6.31 14.57
N VAL A 109 -8.21 -6.58 13.75
CA VAL A 109 -8.37 -5.94 12.43
C VAL A 109 -8.67 -4.45 12.60
N TYR A 110 -9.53 -4.10 13.56
CA TYR A 110 -9.85 -2.72 13.89
C TYR A 110 -8.63 -1.95 14.40
N GLU A 111 -7.89 -2.51 15.35
CA GLU A 111 -6.65 -1.93 15.86
C GLU A 111 -5.61 -1.74 14.76
N THR A 112 -5.43 -2.74 13.88
CA THR A 112 -4.47 -2.67 12.78
C THR A 112 -4.80 -1.49 11.85
N ARG A 113 -6.09 -1.26 11.54
CA ARG A 113 -6.52 -0.10 10.75
C ARG A 113 -6.23 1.22 11.45
N ILE A 114 -6.47 1.30 12.76
CA ILE A 114 -6.16 2.52 13.54
C ILE A 114 -4.67 2.79 13.51
N ARG A 115 -3.84 1.79 13.81
CA ARG A 115 -2.37 1.92 13.84
C ARG A 115 -1.83 2.31 12.46
N ALA A 116 -2.33 1.71 11.38
CA ALA A 116 -1.94 2.07 10.02
C ALA A 116 -2.26 3.56 9.70
N LYS A 117 -3.45 4.04 10.07
CA LYS A 117 -3.85 5.44 9.87
C LYS A 117 -3.02 6.40 10.72
N ALA A 118 -2.74 6.04 11.98
CA ALA A 118 -1.90 6.82 12.88
C ALA A 118 -0.47 6.93 12.33
N GLN A 119 0.13 5.79 11.94
CA GLN A 119 1.48 5.73 11.38
C GLN A 119 1.63 6.62 10.13
N LEU A 120 0.67 6.58 9.19
CA LEU A 120 0.74 7.46 8.02
C LEU A 120 0.68 8.97 8.38
N ARG A 121 -0.07 9.31 9.44
CA ARG A 121 -0.23 10.70 9.90
C ARG A 121 1.00 11.19 10.66
N GLU A 122 1.58 10.34 11.51
CA GLU A 122 2.65 10.68 12.43
C GLU A 122 4.03 10.54 11.77
N GLY A 123 4.18 9.65 10.78
CA GLY A 123 5.42 9.43 10.03
C GLY A 123 6.41 8.50 10.72
N GLU A 124 6.01 7.84 11.82
CA GLU A 124 6.75 6.79 12.55
C GLU A 124 5.96 5.48 12.52
#